data_AF-A0A1I1JK14-F1
#
_entry.id   AF-A0A1I1JK14-F1
#
_cell.length_a   1.000
_cell.length_b   1.000
_cell.length_c   1.000
_cell.angle_alpha   90.00
_cell.angle_beta   90.00
_cell.angle_gamma   90.00
#
_symmetry.space_group_name_H-M   'P 1'
#
loop_
_entity.id
_entity.type
_entity.pdbx_description
1 polymer ?
#
loop_
_entity_poly.entity_id
_entity_poly.type
_entity_poly.pdbx_seq_one_letter_code
_entity_poly.pdbx_strand_id
1 'polypeptide(L)'
;MKLTVYHDGQYFVGMIEREEKGKLYAVRHIFGAEPSDEEVFLFVNDTLLPYFNRYAKCGVEMKQQKRPKNVKRMIRQAARELKTSKFTKAQEAIQLSYEVHKKEKQVQLKEIREMEKRKKRTLKVQKAKQKHRGH
;
A
#
# COMPACT_ATOMS: atom_id res chain seq x y z
N MET A 1 11.75 -10.23 2.65
CA MET A 1 10.99 -9.41 1.67
C MET A 1 11.23 -9.99 0.30
N LYS A 2 10.23 -9.94 -0.58
CA LYS A 2 10.30 -10.44 -1.94
C LYS A 2 9.69 -9.42 -2.90
N LEU A 3 10.38 -9.12 -4.00
CA LEU A 3 9.84 -8.33 -5.11
C LEU A 3 9.55 -9.29 -6.28
N THR A 4 8.35 -9.21 -6.85
CA THR A 4 7.98 -9.91 -8.08
C THR A 4 7.58 -8.87 -9.09
N VAL A 5 8.34 -8.75 -10.18
CA VAL A 5 8.01 -7.85 -11.30
C VAL A 5 7.29 -8.66 -12.36
N TYR A 6 6.16 -8.17 -12.85
CA TYR A 6 5.39 -8.79 -13.92
C TYR A 6 4.68 -7.72 -14.76
N HIS A 7 4.35 -8.07 -16.00
CA HIS A 7 3.54 -7.23 -16.86
C HIS A 7 2.05 -7.57 -16.69
N ASP A 8 1.21 -6.59 -16.37
CA ASP A 8 -0.23 -6.80 -16.15
C ASP A 8 -1.10 -6.66 -17.41
N GLY A 9 -0.46 -6.41 -18.56
CA GLY A 9 -1.12 -6.16 -19.85
C GLY A 9 -1.11 -4.68 -20.24
N GLN A 10 -0.92 -3.77 -19.29
CA GLN A 10 -0.81 -2.34 -19.55
C GLN A 10 0.52 -1.75 -19.04
N TYR A 11 0.98 -2.20 -17.87
CA TYR A 11 2.19 -1.70 -17.23
C TYR A 11 3.02 -2.84 -16.63
N PHE A 12 4.30 -2.56 -16.41
CA PHE A 12 5.13 -3.35 -15.51
C PHE A 12 4.83 -2.98 -14.06
N VAL A 13 4.55 -4.00 -13.27
CA VAL A 13 4.10 -3.90 -11.89
C VAL A 13 5.04 -4.70 -10.99
N GLY A 14 5.54 -4.05 -9.95
CA GLY A 14 6.26 -4.66 -8.85
C GLY A 14 5.32 -4.99 -7.69
N MET A 15 5.18 -6.27 -7.38
CA MET A 15 4.53 -6.71 -6.15
C MET A 15 5.58 -6.98 -5.08
N ILE A 16 5.50 -6.24 -3.97
CA ILE A 16 6.40 -6.39 -2.83
C ILE A 16 5.68 -7.13 -1.72
N GLU A 17 6.28 -8.21 -1.23
CA GLU A 17 5.76 -9.05 -0.15
C GLU A 17 6.71 -9.06 1.05
N ARG A 18 6.16 -8.94 2.25
CA ARG A 18 6.88 -9.12 3.53
C ARG A 18 6.04 -9.94 4.47
N GLU A 19 6.59 -11.06 4.94
CA GLU A 19 6.02 -11.79 6.07
C GLU A 19 6.60 -11.25 7.37
N GLU A 20 5.73 -10.90 8.33
CA GLU A 20 6.12 -10.46 9.66
C GLU A 20 5.14 -11.02 10.70
N LYS A 21 5.67 -11.73 11.71
CA LYS A 21 4.90 -12.29 12.83
C LYS A 21 3.66 -13.10 12.39
N GLY A 22 3.78 -13.88 11.30
CA GLY A 22 2.69 -14.71 10.76
C GLY A 22 1.64 -13.93 9.95
N LYS A 23 1.86 -12.65 9.68
CA LYS A 23 1.05 -11.85 8.77
C LYS A 23 1.83 -11.55 7.49
N LEU A 24 1.14 -11.62 6.35
CA LEU A 24 1.67 -11.23 5.05
C LEU A 24 1.20 -9.82 4.73
N TYR A 25 2.17 -8.94 4.50
CA TYR A 25 1.96 -7.59 4.02
C TYR A 25 2.37 -7.54 2.56
N ALA A 26 1.59 -6.85 1.74
CA ALA A 26 1.89 -6.68 0.33
C ALA A 26 1.55 -5.28 -0.16
N VAL A 27 2.35 -4.80 -1.11
CA VAL A 27 2.16 -3.51 -1.77
C VAL A 27 2.36 -3.66 -3.27
N ARG A 28 1.51 -2.98 -4.05
CA ARG A 28 1.65 -2.84 -5.49
C ARG A 28 2.39 -1.55 -5.84
N HIS A 29 3.50 -1.67 -6.55
CA HIS A 29 4.23 -0.57 -7.17
C HIS A 29 4.09 -0.66 -8.70
N ILE A 30 3.86 0.46 -9.39
CA ILE A 30 3.74 0.50 -10.85
C ILE A 30 5.00 1.17 -11.38
N PHE A 31 5.78 0.46 -12.19
CA PHE A 31 6.94 1.00 -12.90
C PHE A 31 6.52 1.73 -14.18
N GLY A 32 5.44 1.27 -14.82
CA GLY A 32 4.95 1.85 -16.07
C GLY A 32 5.46 1.07 -17.27
N ALA A 33 6.43 1.61 -18.00
CA ALA A 33 7.11 0.88 -19.07
C ALA A 33 7.98 -0.26 -18.52
N GLU A 34 8.60 -1.04 -19.41
CA GLU A 34 9.58 -2.05 -19.01
C GLU A 34 10.73 -1.40 -18.24
N PRO A 35 10.90 -1.73 -16.94
CA PRO A 35 11.93 -1.10 -16.13
C PRO A 35 13.29 -1.66 -16.52
N SER A 36 14.29 -0.79 -16.60
CA SER A 36 15.68 -1.23 -16.74
C SER A 36 16.15 -1.95 -15.47
N ASP A 37 17.10 -2.88 -15.60
CA ASP A 37 17.72 -3.55 -14.46
C ASP A 37 18.29 -2.54 -13.44
N GLU A 38 18.84 -1.43 -13.92
CA GLU A 38 19.35 -0.33 -13.08
C GLU A 38 18.22 0.34 -12.29
N GLU A 39 17.06 0.57 -12.91
CA GLU A 39 15.90 1.17 -12.25
C GLU A 39 15.35 0.25 -11.17
N VAL A 40 15.26 -1.05 -11.46
CA VAL A 40 14.86 -2.05 -10.46
C VAL A 40 15.86 -2.10 -9.31
N PHE A 41 17.16 -2.04 -9.60
CA PHE A 41 18.20 -2.04 -8.59
C PHE A 41 18.12 -0.81 -7.67
N LEU A 42 18.02 0.39 -8.25
CA LEU A 42 17.87 1.63 -7.51
C LEU A 42 16.58 1.62 -6.68
N PHE A 43 15.49 1.12 -7.26
CA PHE A 43 14.23 0.96 -6.54
C PHE A 43 14.41 0.08 -5.31
N VAL A 44 15.03 -1.08 -5.44
CA VAL A 44 15.25 -2.03 -4.33
C VAL A 44 16.10 -1.42 -3.23
N ASN A 45 17.16 -0.68 -3.58
CA ASN A 45 18.10 -0.13 -2.61
C ASN A 45 17.53 1.07 -1.84
N ASP A 46 16.91 2.02 -2.55
CA ASP A 46 16.60 3.33 -1.97
C ASP A 46 15.11 3.55 -1.72
N THR A 47 14.26 3.05 -2.62
CA THR A 47 12.84 3.43 -2.64
C THR A 47 11.93 2.39 -2.02
N LEU A 48 12.28 1.11 -2.13
CA LEU A 48 11.42 -0.01 -1.83
C LEU A 48 11.03 -0.06 -0.34
N LEU A 49 11.98 0.08 0.58
CA LEU A 49 11.71 0.07 2.03
C LEU A 49 10.83 1.26 2.48
N PRO A 50 11.17 2.52 2.16
CA PRO A 50 10.32 3.67 2.49
C PRO A 50 8.92 3.57 1.87
N TYR A 51 8.83 3.13 0.62
CA TYR A 51 7.56 2.93 -0.07
C TYR A 51 6.73 1.86 0.62
N PHE A 52 7.33 0.71 0.91
CA PHE A 52 6.65 -0.40 1.58
C PHE A 52 6.10 0.04 2.95
N ASN A 53 6.93 0.66 3.79
CA ASN A 53 6.51 1.09 5.12
C ASN A 53 5.40 2.14 5.09
N ARG A 54 5.31 2.95 4.03
CA ARG A 54 4.25 3.95 3.87
C ARG A 54 2.90 3.33 3.51
N TYR A 55 2.90 2.32 2.65
CA TYR A 55 1.68 1.78 2.03
C TYR A 55 1.21 0.43 2.62
N ALA A 56 2.11 -0.35 3.23
CA ALA A 56 1.81 -1.66 3.82
C ALA A 56 1.19 -1.52 5.22
N LYS A 57 -0.07 -1.09 5.31
CA LYS A 57 -0.75 -0.86 6.60
C LYS A 57 -1.41 -2.10 7.19
N CYS A 58 -1.95 -2.97 6.35
CA CYS A 58 -2.69 -4.15 6.79
C CYS A 58 -1.99 -5.41 6.34
N GLY A 59 -1.84 -6.35 7.28
CA GLY A 59 -1.32 -7.68 7.01
C GLY A 59 -2.43 -8.73 7.09
N VAL A 60 -2.43 -9.68 6.17
CA VAL A 60 -3.35 -10.83 6.13
C VAL A 60 -2.74 -12.00 6.87
N GLU A 61 -3.54 -12.75 7.61
CA GLU A 61 -3.04 -13.92 8.34
C GLU A 61 -2.56 -15.03 7.40
N MET A 62 -1.31 -15.43 7.59
CA MET A 62 -0.75 -16.62 6.97
C MET A 62 -0.61 -17.73 8.00
N LYS A 63 -1.40 -18.78 7.81
CA LYS A 63 -1.12 -20.06 8.43
C LYS A 63 0.17 -20.61 7.85
N GLN A 64 1.21 -20.68 8.67
CA GLN A 64 2.44 -21.39 8.34
C GLN A 64 2.10 -22.86 8.12
N GLN A 65 2.06 -23.29 6.86
CA GLN A 65 1.88 -24.71 6.56
C GLN A 65 3.20 -25.43 6.85
N LYS A 66 3.18 -26.35 7.81
CA LYS A 66 4.31 -27.26 8.02
C LYS A 66 4.56 -28.06 6.74
N ARG A 67 5.80 -28.06 6.25
CA ARG A 67 6.18 -28.85 5.08
C ARG A 67 5.88 -30.33 5.36
N PRO A 68 5.12 -31.03 4.49
CA PRO A 68 4.87 -32.44 4.70
C PRO A 68 6.16 -33.24 4.45
N LYS A 69 6.43 -34.23 5.32
CA LYS A 69 7.62 -35.08 5.21
C LYS A 69 7.64 -35.96 3.93
N ASN A 70 6.48 -36.18 3.29
CA ASN A 70 6.36 -37.07 2.14
C ASN A 70 6.56 -36.32 0.80
N VAL A 71 7.53 -36.78 0.01
CA VAL A 71 7.90 -36.23 -1.31
C VAL A 71 6.70 -36.14 -2.26
N LYS A 72 5.83 -37.16 -2.33
CA LYS A 72 4.63 -37.14 -3.20
C LYS A 72 3.60 -36.10 -2.77
N ARG A 73 3.58 -35.71 -1.50
CA ARG A 73 2.69 -34.67 -0.98
C ARG A 73 3.27 -33.27 -1.22
N MET A 74 4.60 -33.11 -1.12
CA MET A 74 5.29 -31.87 -1.50
C MET A 74 5.07 -31.53 -2.98
N ILE A 75 5.26 -32.49 -3.88
CA ILE A 75 5.06 -32.26 -5.33
C ILE A 75 3.62 -31.84 -5.63
N ARG A 76 2.62 -32.47 -4.98
CA ARG A 76 1.21 -32.09 -5.14
C ARG A 76 0.88 -30.72 -4.58
N GLN A 77 1.50 -30.30 -3.47
CA GLN A 77 1.34 -28.94 -2.94
C GLN A 77 1.99 -27.90 -3.86
N ALA A 78 3.20 -28.14 -4.34
CA ALA A 78 3.86 -27.26 -5.31
C ALA A 78 3.02 -27.10 -6.59
N ALA A 79 2.46 -28.20 -7.12
CA ALA A 79 1.55 -28.16 -8.26
C ALA A 79 0.24 -27.40 -7.97
N ARG A 80 -0.31 -27.52 -6.76
CA ARG A 80 -1.45 -26.72 -6.33
C ARG A 80 -1.10 -25.25 -6.21
N GLU A 81 0.03 -24.89 -5.62
CA GLU A 81 0.53 -23.51 -5.49
C GLU A 81 0.85 -22.85 -6.84
N LEU A 82 1.14 -23.65 -7.87
CA LEU A 82 1.27 -23.16 -9.25
C LEU A 82 -0.10 -22.91 -9.89
N LYS A 83 -1.13 -23.71 -9.54
CA LYS A 83 -2.51 -23.56 -10.04
C LYS A 83 -3.33 -22.50 -9.30
N THR A 84 -3.17 -22.40 -7.98
CA THR A 84 -3.76 -21.33 -7.18
C THR A 84 -2.86 -20.11 -7.33
N SER A 85 -3.40 -19.04 -7.89
CA SER A 85 -2.76 -17.74 -7.98
C SER A 85 -2.10 -17.38 -6.63
N LYS A 86 -0.76 -17.30 -6.58
CA LYS A 86 -0.01 -16.85 -5.39
C LYS A 86 -0.43 -15.45 -4.95
N PHE A 87 -1.05 -14.70 -5.87
CA PHE A 87 -1.47 -13.33 -5.70
C PHE A 87 -2.69 -13.17 -4.79
N THR A 88 -3.48 -14.20 -4.47
CA THR A 88 -4.78 -13.99 -3.80
C THR A 88 -4.63 -13.34 -2.41
N LYS A 89 -3.69 -13.82 -1.59
CA LYS A 89 -3.45 -13.25 -0.25
C LYS A 89 -2.72 -11.91 -0.29
N ALA A 90 -1.80 -11.76 -1.23
CA ALA A 90 -1.10 -10.49 -1.44
C ALA A 90 -2.08 -9.41 -1.93
N GLN A 91 -2.96 -9.74 -2.87
CA GLN A 91 -4.04 -8.87 -3.34
C GLN A 91 -5.00 -8.50 -2.22
N GLU A 92 -5.38 -9.45 -1.37
CA GLU A 92 -6.20 -9.18 -0.18
C GLU A 92 -5.51 -8.19 0.77
N ALA A 93 -4.21 -8.37 1.06
CA ALA A 93 -3.44 -7.45 1.90
C ALA A 93 -3.35 -6.03 1.30
N ILE A 94 -3.20 -5.95 -0.03
CA ILE A 94 -3.20 -4.69 -0.77
C ILE A 94 -4.57 -4.00 -0.67
N GLN A 95 -5.67 -4.74 -0.87
CA GLN A 95 -7.03 -4.22 -0.79
C GLN A 95 -7.35 -3.66 0.60
N LEU A 96 -7.02 -4.41 1.66
CA LEU A 96 -7.21 -3.97 3.04
C LEU A 96 -6.41 -2.69 3.34
N SER A 97 -5.15 -2.65 2.93
CA SER A 97 -4.30 -1.46 3.10
C SER A 97 -4.88 -0.24 2.34
N TYR A 98 -5.42 -0.45 1.15
CA TYR A 98 -6.07 0.59 0.35
C TYR A 98 -7.33 1.15 1.04
N GLU A 99 -8.15 0.30 1.65
CA GLU A 99 -9.34 0.75 2.38
C GLU A 99 -8.99 1.62 3.59
N VAL A 100 -7.93 1.26 4.33
CA VAL A 100 -7.44 2.07 5.46
C VAL A 100 -6.98 3.44 4.98
N HIS A 101 -6.18 3.49 3.92
CA HIS A 101 -5.73 4.76 3.34
C HIS A 101 -6.89 5.63 2.85
N LYS A 102 -7.91 5.03 2.25
CA LYS A 102 -9.11 5.75 1.81
C LYS A 102 -9.82 6.41 2.98
N LYS A 103 -9.97 5.71 4.11
CA LYS A 103 -10.60 6.24 5.33
C LYS A 103 -9.77 7.38 5.94
N GLU A 104 -8.46 7.20 6.07
CA GLU A 104 -7.57 8.23 6.61
C GLU A 104 -7.59 9.51 5.76
N LYS A 105 -7.54 9.38 4.43
CA LYS A 105 -7.62 10.51 3.52
C LYS A 105 -8.93 11.28 3.68
N GLN A 106 -10.05 10.59 3.88
CA GLN A 106 -11.34 11.24 4.12
C GLN A 106 -11.34 12.06 5.42
N VAL A 107 -10.76 11.52 6.49
CA VAL A 107 -10.62 12.22 7.77
C VAL A 107 -9.76 13.47 7.60
N GLN A 108 -8.58 13.33 7.00
CA GLN A 108 -7.66 14.46 6.77
C GLN A 108 -8.30 15.56 5.92
N LEU A 109 -9.01 15.20 4.84
CA LEU A 109 -9.70 16.18 4.00
C LEU A 109 -10.81 16.92 4.75
N LYS A 110 -11.52 16.23 5.65
CA LYS A 110 -12.52 16.86 6.51
C LYS A 110 -11.88 17.88 7.46
N GLU A 111 -10.78 17.51 8.11
CA GLU A 111 -10.04 18.39 9.02
C GLU A 111 -9.51 19.64 8.29
N ILE A 112 -8.91 19.48 7.12
CA ILE A 112 -8.41 20.60 6.30
C ILE A 112 -9.56 21.55 5.97
N ARG A 113 -10.70 21.03 5.52
CA ARG A 113 -11.87 21.84 5.18
C ARG A 113 -12.43 22.59 6.39
N GLU A 114 -12.46 21.96 7.56
CA GLU A 114 -12.90 22.61 8.79
C GLU A 114 -11.93 23.72 9.22
N MET A 115 -10.62 23.49 9.12
CA MET A 115 -9.59 24.47 9.41
C MET A 115 -9.67 25.68 8.47
N GLU A 116 -9.88 25.47 7.18
CA GLU A 116 -10.11 26.55 6.22
C GLU A 116 -11.38 27.34 6.53
N LYS A 117 -12.48 26.67 6.89
CA LYS A 117 -13.74 27.33 7.26
C LYS A 117 -13.56 28.19 8.50
N ARG A 118 -12.83 27.71 9.52
CA ARG A 118 -12.47 28.47 10.72
C ARG A 118 -11.63 29.69 10.37
N LYS A 119 -10.57 29.54 9.57
CA LYS A 119 -9.73 30.65 9.08
C LYS A 119 -10.52 31.72 8.33
N LYS A 120 -11.41 31.32 7.42
CA LYS A 120 -12.28 32.26 6.69
C LYS A 120 -13.23 33.00 7.63
N ARG A 121 -13.76 32.31 8.66
CA ARG A 121 -14.64 32.93 9.67
C ARG A 121 -13.89 33.92 10.54
N THR A 122 -12.70 33.58 11.04
CA THR A 122 -11.91 34.51 11.88
C THR A 122 -11.54 35.76 11.11
N LEU A 123 -11.14 35.64 9.85
CA LEU A 123 -10.84 36.79 8.98
C LEU A 123 -12.08 37.67 8.75
N LYS A 124 -13.26 37.09 8.52
CA LYS A 124 -14.52 37.84 8.41
C LYS A 124 -14.84 38.60 9.69
N VAL A 125 -14.68 37.97 10.85
CA VAL A 125 -14.92 38.61 12.16
C VAL A 125 -13.93 39.76 12.40
N GLN A 126 -12.64 39.57 12.08
CA GLN A 126 -11.64 40.64 12.19
C GLN A 126 -11.97 41.82 11.28
N LYS A 127 -12.35 41.58 10.02
CA LYS A 127 -12.78 42.63 9.08
C LYS A 127 -14.01 43.39 9.59
N ALA A 128 -15.00 42.68 10.14
CA ALA A 128 -16.18 43.31 10.73
C ALA A 128 -15.83 44.19 11.93
N LYS A 129 -14.94 43.71 12.81
CA LYS A 129 -14.43 44.49 13.95
C LYS A 129 -13.67 45.74 13.52
N GLN A 130 -12.85 45.66 12.47
CA GLN A 130 -12.13 46.81 11.91
C GLN A 130 -13.10 47.85 11.35
N LYS A 131 -14.10 47.43 10.57
CA LYS A 131 -15.15 48.33 10.04
C LYS A 131 -15.90 49.07 11.15
N HIS A 132 -16.22 48.39 12.25
CA HIS A 132 -16.96 48.98 13.37
C HIS A 132 -16.10 49.94 14.22
N ARG A 133 -14.76 49.83 14.18
CA ARG A 133 -13.86 50.68 14.95
C ARG A 133 -13.57 52.05 14.30
N GLY A 134 -14.14 52.32 13.12
CA GLY A 134 -14.08 53.64 12.50
C GLY A 134 -12.65 54.07 12.16
N HIS A 135 -12.09 53.48 11.10
CA HIS A 135 -10.99 54.07 10.33
C HIS A 135 -11.46 54.20 8.89
#